data_AF-A0A2M7P3T2-F1
#
_entry.id   AF-A0A2M7P3T2-F1
#
_cell.length_a   1.000
_cell.length_b   1.000
_cell.length_c   1.000
_cell.angle_alpha   90.00
_cell.angle_beta   90.00
_cell.angle_gamma   90.00
#
_symmetry.space_group_name_H-M   'P 1'
#
loop_
_entity.id
_entity.type
_entity.pdbx_description
1 polymer ?
#
loop_
_entity_poly.entity_id
_entity_poly.type
_entity_poly.pdbx_seq_one_letter_code
_entity_poly.pdbx_strand_id
1 'polypeptide(L)'
;MRIFVLFGLFLVPFILSSCASKSGFIKDGEIKKTISQEAVGDENVVAIGIGAADPSIENKTQRLAMSRSAAIVQAQYEMLTIIKGVTLTGGITVAQAMEADSLLASKIDAELKGAEIVKTEWTKDDGCMITLKLPKKRLKAMGLKMIK
;
A
#
# COMPACT_ATOMS: atom_id res chain seq x y z
N MET A 1 -59.78 -22.20 21.56
CA MET A 1 -59.66 -23.67 21.69
C MET A 1 -59.49 -24.25 20.29
N ARG A 2 -58.48 -25.12 20.10
CA ARG A 2 -58.18 -25.97 18.91
C ARG A 2 -57.34 -25.39 17.77
N ILE A 3 -56.02 -25.44 18.02
CA ILE A 3 -54.92 -25.93 17.18
C ILE A 3 -55.33 -26.73 15.93
N PHE A 4 -54.70 -26.40 14.79
CA PHE A 4 -54.12 -27.41 13.89
C PHE A 4 -52.87 -26.85 13.19
N VAL A 5 -51.76 -27.55 13.47
CA VAL A 5 -50.42 -27.37 12.92
C VAL A 5 -50.42 -27.86 11.46
N LEU A 6 -49.85 -27.10 10.54
CA LEU A 6 -49.28 -27.68 9.32
C LEU A 6 -47.85 -27.19 9.12
N PHE A 7 -46.96 -28.17 9.15
CA PHE A 7 -45.52 -28.12 9.13
C PHE A 7 -45.05 -27.81 7.70
N GLY A 8 -44.69 -26.56 7.42
CA GLY A 8 -44.09 -26.15 6.14
C GLY A 8 -42.57 -26.15 6.23
N LEU A 9 -41.97 -27.34 6.11
CA LEU A 9 -40.53 -27.53 5.93
C LEU A 9 -40.13 -27.01 4.53
N PHE A 10 -39.67 -25.77 4.43
CA PHE A 10 -38.94 -25.28 3.25
C PHE A 10 -37.45 -25.21 3.58
N LEU A 11 -36.69 -26.01 2.85
CA LEU A 11 -35.27 -26.26 2.98
C LEU A 11 -34.59 -25.60 1.76
N VAL A 12 -33.35 -25.12 1.94
CA VAL A 12 -32.31 -24.81 0.91
C VAL A 12 -32.37 -23.38 0.28
N PRO A 13 -31.24 -22.71 -0.08
CA PRO A 13 -29.87 -22.67 0.48
C PRO A 13 -29.28 -21.23 0.61
N PHE A 14 -28.08 -21.15 1.22
CA PHE A 14 -26.84 -20.45 0.79
C PHE A 14 -26.93 -19.21 -0.15
N ILE A 15 -25.99 -18.24 0.01
CA ILE A 15 -25.61 -17.07 -0.85
C ILE A 15 -25.73 -15.77 0.00
N LEU A 16 -24.68 -15.03 0.42
CA LEU A 16 -23.30 -14.85 -0.04
C LEU A 16 -22.38 -14.50 1.14
N SER A 17 -21.29 -15.26 1.28
CA SER A 17 -20.06 -14.72 1.84
C SER A 17 -19.53 -13.69 0.82
N SER A 18 -19.88 -12.42 1.03
CA SER A 18 -19.27 -11.31 0.28
C SER A 18 -17.84 -11.15 0.77
N CYS A 19 -16.93 -11.91 0.17
CA CYS A 19 -15.54 -11.50 0.11
C CYS A 19 -15.52 -10.21 -0.72
N ALA A 20 -15.49 -9.07 -0.04
CA ALA A 20 -15.22 -7.79 -0.63
C ALA A 20 -13.87 -7.88 -1.36
N SER A 21 -13.94 -8.14 -2.66
CA SER A 21 -12.77 -8.29 -3.51
C SER A 21 -12.06 -6.94 -3.54
N LYS A 22 -10.89 -6.85 -2.90
CA LYS A 22 -10.08 -5.62 -2.88
C LYS A 22 -9.80 -5.21 -4.32
N SER A 23 -10.43 -4.12 -4.76
CA SER A 23 -10.39 -3.73 -6.17
C SER A 23 -8.96 -3.41 -6.62
N GLY A 24 -8.59 -3.87 -7.82
CA GLY A 24 -7.40 -3.45 -8.56
C GLY A 24 -7.29 -1.93 -8.66
N PHE A 25 -6.07 -1.38 -8.66
CA PHE A 25 -5.86 -0.01 -9.15
C PHE A 25 -5.73 0.03 -10.67
N ILE A 26 -5.54 -1.13 -11.29
CA ILE A 26 -5.60 -1.32 -12.74
C ILE A 26 -6.98 -1.84 -13.13
N LYS A 27 -7.61 -1.16 -14.10
CA LYS A 27 -8.87 -1.60 -14.71
C LYS A 27 -8.69 -1.61 -16.23
N ASP A 28 -9.06 -2.72 -16.86
CA ASP A 28 -8.94 -2.89 -18.31
C ASP A 28 -7.51 -2.69 -18.85
N GLY A 29 -6.50 -2.91 -18.00
CA GLY A 29 -5.08 -2.75 -18.34
C GLY A 29 -4.55 -1.32 -18.28
N GLU A 30 -5.37 -0.35 -17.86
CA GLU A 30 -4.98 1.03 -17.61
C GLU A 30 -5.01 1.33 -16.11
N ILE A 31 -4.16 2.26 -15.68
CA ILE A 31 -4.22 2.80 -14.32
C ILE A 31 -5.50 3.61 -14.17
N LYS A 32 -6.27 3.37 -13.10
CA LYS A 32 -7.45 4.18 -12.78
C LYS A 32 -7.06 5.66 -12.70
N LYS A 33 -7.81 6.51 -13.40
CA LYS A 33 -7.63 7.99 -13.40
C LYS A 33 -7.73 8.63 -12.01
N THR A 34 -8.36 7.93 -11.05
CA THR A 34 -8.42 8.36 -9.65
C THR A 34 -7.87 7.23 -8.79
N ILE A 35 -6.78 7.52 -8.09
CA ILE A 35 -6.18 6.63 -7.09
C ILE A 35 -6.60 7.18 -5.72
N SER A 36 -7.58 6.54 -5.10
CA SER A 36 -7.91 6.81 -3.69
C SER A 36 -6.94 6.02 -2.82
N GLN A 37 -5.94 6.70 -2.26
CA GLN A 37 -4.99 6.12 -1.32
C GLN A 37 -5.19 6.76 0.05
N GLU A 38 -5.57 5.96 1.04
CA GLU A 38 -5.38 6.33 2.43
C GLU A 38 -3.90 6.12 2.76
N ALA A 39 -3.12 7.19 2.58
CA ALA A 39 -1.66 7.17 2.76
C ALA A 39 -1.25 6.75 4.19
N VAL A 40 -2.10 7.05 5.16
CA VAL A 40 -1.91 6.69 6.57
C VAL A 40 -3.21 6.06 7.08
N GLY A 41 -3.22 4.73 7.17
CA GLY A 41 -4.26 4.01 7.93
C GLY A 41 -3.92 3.97 9.42
N ASP A 42 -4.79 3.40 10.25
CA ASP A 42 -4.60 3.38 11.71
C ASP A 42 -3.25 2.79 12.15
N GLU A 43 -2.88 1.63 11.59
CA GLU A 43 -1.70 0.86 12.00
C GLU A 43 -0.56 0.84 10.96
N ASN A 44 -0.79 1.33 9.74
CA ASN A 44 0.15 1.20 8.63
C ASN A 44 0.30 2.50 7.85
N VAL A 45 1.52 2.73 7.36
CA VAL A 45 1.80 3.67 6.29
C VAL A 45 1.72 2.90 4.97
N VAL A 46 0.94 3.40 4.02
CA VAL A 46 0.76 2.77 2.71
C VAL A 46 1.17 3.76 1.65
N ALA A 47 1.98 3.30 0.70
CA ALA A 47 2.44 4.11 -0.42
C ALA A 47 2.26 3.34 -1.73
N ILE A 48 1.93 4.05 -2.79
CA ILE A 48 1.82 3.50 -4.14
C ILE A 48 2.91 4.13 -5.00
N GLY A 49 3.53 3.31 -5.85
CA GLY A 49 4.46 3.77 -6.86
C GLY A 49 4.12 3.15 -8.22
N ILE A 50 4.47 3.88 -9.26
CA ILE A 50 4.19 3.60 -10.66
C ILE A 50 5.51 3.65 -11.42
N GLY A 51 5.80 2.60 -12.16
CA GLY A 51 6.92 2.57 -13.08
C GLY A 51 6.41 2.39 -14.49
N ALA A 52 6.77 3.31 -15.38
CA ALA A 52 6.55 3.13 -16.81
C ALA A 52 7.57 2.13 -17.37
N ALA A 53 7.14 1.33 -18.34
CA ALA A 53 8.07 0.56 -19.16
C ALA A 53 8.62 1.44 -20.29
N ASP A 54 9.89 1.21 -20.63
CA ASP A 54 10.48 1.82 -21.82
C ASP A 54 10.04 1.04 -23.07
N PRO A 55 9.30 1.66 -24.00
CA PRO A 55 8.82 1.00 -25.21
C PRO A 55 9.94 0.66 -26.19
N SER A 56 11.14 1.26 -26.05
CA SER A 56 12.30 0.97 -26.91
C SER A 56 12.97 -0.36 -26.58
N ILE A 57 12.72 -0.92 -25.39
CA ILE A 57 13.26 -2.22 -24.97
C ILE A 57 12.40 -3.33 -25.59
N GLU A 58 12.96 -4.13 -26.49
CA GLU A 58 12.21 -5.23 -27.15
C GLU A 58 11.88 -6.38 -26.20
N ASN A 59 12.79 -6.70 -25.28
CA ASN A 59 12.63 -7.81 -24.36
C ASN A 59 11.57 -7.51 -23.29
N LYS A 60 10.44 -8.24 -23.36
CA LYS A 60 9.33 -8.08 -22.41
C LYS A 60 9.74 -8.30 -20.95
N THR A 61 10.52 -9.33 -20.68
CA THR A 61 11.00 -9.62 -19.31
C THR A 61 11.80 -8.46 -18.74
N GLN A 62 12.64 -7.83 -19.57
CA GLN A 62 13.41 -6.65 -19.20
C GLN A 62 12.51 -5.44 -18.93
N ARG A 63 11.53 -5.17 -19.81
CA ARG A 63 10.55 -4.09 -19.59
C ARG A 63 9.83 -4.24 -18.26
N LEU A 64 9.31 -5.44 -17.98
CA LEU A 64 8.61 -5.74 -16.74
C LEU A 64 9.55 -5.56 -15.54
N ALA A 65 10.75 -6.14 -15.55
CA ALA A 65 11.69 -6.03 -14.44
C ALA A 65 12.06 -4.57 -14.13
N MET A 66 12.27 -3.75 -15.16
CA MET A 66 12.62 -2.34 -15.02
C MET A 66 11.45 -1.50 -14.51
N SER A 67 10.24 -1.65 -15.08
CA SER A 67 9.06 -0.91 -14.65
C SER A 67 8.67 -1.27 -13.22
N ARG A 68 8.80 -2.53 -12.80
CA ARG A 68 8.62 -2.92 -11.39
C ARG A 68 9.65 -2.28 -10.46
N SER A 69 10.91 -2.24 -10.86
CA SER A 69 11.96 -1.62 -10.04
C SER A 69 11.72 -0.13 -9.87
N ALA A 70 11.35 0.58 -10.94
CA ALA A 70 10.96 1.98 -10.89
C ALA A 70 9.74 2.21 -9.98
N ALA A 71 8.72 1.35 -10.07
CA ALA A 71 7.53 1.42 -9.22
C ALA A 71 7.86 1.25 -7.72
N ILE A 72 8.77 0.32 -7.37
CA ILE A 72 9.22 0.13 -5.99
C ILE A 72 9.92 1.40 -5.47
N VAL A 73 10.85 1.94 -6.25
CA VAL A 73 11.61 3.14 -5.86
C VAL A 73 10.67 4.33 -5.68
N GLN A 74 9.73 4.55 -6.60
CA GLN A 74 8.76 5.62 -6.44
C GLN A 74 7.89 5.42 -5.18
N ALA A 75 7.41 4.20 -4.93
CA ALA A 75 6.61 3.91 -3.73
C ALA A 75 7.40 4.17 -2.44
N GLN A 76 8.71 3.87 -2.43
CA GLN A 76 9.59 4.17 -1.29
C GLN A 76 9.75 5.69 -1.08
N TYR A 77 9.89 6.46 -2.16
CA TYR A 77 9.94 7.92 -2.08
C TYR A 77 8.63 8.51 -1.54
N GLU A 78 7.48 8.06 -2.04
CA GLU A 78 6.17 8.50 -1.52
C GLU A 78 6.00 8.16 -0.04
N MET A 79 6.39 6.94 0.35
CA MET A 79 6.38 6.53 1.76
C MET A 79 7.27 7.40 2.64
N LEU A 80 8.47 7.74 2.16
CA LEU A 80 9.37 8.65 2.87
C LEU A 80 8.75 10.03 3.05
N THR A 81 8.10 10.57 2.02
CA THR A 81 7.41 11.87 2.09
C THR A 81 6.32 11.86 3.15
N ILE A 82 5.51 10.80 3.20
CA ILE A 82 4.48 10.63 4.22
C ILE A 82 5.12 10.59 5.61
N ILE A 83 6.17 9.78 5.80
CA ILE A 83 6.85 9.63 7.09
C ILE A 83 7.49 10.95 7.55
N LYS A 84 8.14 11.68 6.64
CA LYS A 84 8.77 12.99 6.92
C LYS A 84 7.78 14.03 7.45
N GLY A 85 6.53 13.99 6.99
CA GLY A 85 5.47 14.89 7.44
C GLY A 85 4.91 14.57 8.82
N VAL A 86 5.23 13.41 9.41
CA VAL A 86 4.72 13.04 10.73
C VAL A 86 5.32 13.90 11.83
N THR A 87 4.49 14.36 12.76
CA THR A 87 4.92 15.13 13.94
C THR A 87 5.25 14.20 15.11
N LEU A 88 6.38 14.46 15.77
CA LEU A 88 6.88 13.73 16.92
C LEU A 88 6.47 14.40 18.24
N THR A 89 6.51 13.60 19.31
CA THR A 89 6.37 14.09 20.69
C THR A 89 7.50 15.07 20.98
N GLY A 90 7.19 16.36 21.04
CA GLY A 90 8.17 17.45 21.05
C GLY A 90 7.87 18.55 20.03
N GLY A 91 6.91 18.35 19.13
CA GLY A 91 6.43 19.38 18.19
C GLY A 91 7.27 19.53 16.93
N ILE A 92 8.33 18.74 16.76
CA ILE A 92 9.14 18.68 15.54
C ILE A 92 8.65 17.56 14.61
N THR A 93 8.92 17.69 13.31
CA THR A 93 8.62 16.67 12.32
C THR A 93 9.71 15.61 12.24
N VAL A 94 9.40 14.46 11.64
CA VAL A 94 10.41 13.44 11.32
C VAL A 94 11.48 14.00 10.38
N ALA A 95 11.11 14.87 9.44
CA ALA A 95 12.09 15.56 8.58
C ALA A 95 13.13 16.33 9.41
N GLN A 96 12.68 17.15 10.36
CA GLN A 96 13.56 17.91 11.26
C GLN A 96 14.41 17.00 12.14
N ALA A 97 13.85 15.89 12.64
CA ALA A 97 14.60 14.92 13.41
C ALA A 97 15.70 14.23 12.58
N MET A 98 15.43 13.92 11.31
CA MET A 98 16.42 13.33 10.39
C MET A 98 17.54 14.31 10.01
N GLU A 99 17.27 15.60 9.98
CA GLU A 99 18.29 16.63 9.75
C GLU A 99 19.27 16.72 10.94
N ALA A 100 18.78 16.50 12.16
CA ALA A 100 19.59 16.53 13.38
C ALA A 100 20.32 15.20 13.68
N ASP A 101 19.78 14.07 13.23
CA ASP A 101 20.31 12.73 13.51
C ASP A 101 20.44 11.88 12.23
N SER A 102 21.68 11.73 11.75
CA SER A 102 22.02 10.93 10.58
C SER A 102 21.84 9.42 10.77
N LEU A 103 21.92 8.92 12.02
CA LEU A 103 21.64 7.52 12.34
C LEU A 103 20.15 7.25 12.24
N LEU A 104 19.30 8.18 12.69
CA LEU A 104 17.86 8.10 12.49
C LEU A 104 17.51 8.06 10.99
N ALA A 105 18.13 8.93 10.19
CA ALA A 105 17.91 8.94 8.75
C ALA A 105 18.26 7.59 8.10
N SER A 106 19.39 7.00 8.48
CA SER A 106 19.84 5.69 7.98
C SER A 106 18.91 4.54 8.41
N LYS A 107 18.39 4.57 9.64
CA LYS A 107 17.40 3.59 10.10
C LYS A 107 16.09 3.71 9.33
N ILE A 108 15.62 4.94 9.05
CA ILE A 108 14.40 5.15 8.28
C ILE A 108 14.57 4.62 6.86
N ASP A 109 15.72 4.86 6.22
CA ASP A 109 16.04 4.30 4.90
C ASP A 109 16.03 2.77 4.89
N ALA A 110 16.60 2.13 5.92
CA ALA A 110 16.55 0.67 6.08
C ALA A 110 15.12 0.15 6.23
N GLU A 111 14.27 0.85 6.98
CA GLU A 111 12.85 0.51 7.14
C GLU A 111 12.06 0.62 5.84
N LEU A 112 12.29 1.67 5.06
CA LEU A 112 11.67 1.89 3.74
C LEU A 112 12.04 0.77 2.76
N LYS A 113 13.32 0.38 2.75
CA LYS A 113 13.81 -0.76 1.94
C LYS A 113 13.20 -2.08 2.37
N GLY A 114 12.91 -2.23 3.67
CA GLY A 114 12.23 -3.39 4.24
C GLY A 114 10.70 -3.29 4.26
N ALA A 115 10.09 -2.33 3.57
CA ALA A 115 8.64 -2.24 3.47
C ALA A 115 8.05 -3.41 2.67
N GLU A 116 6.88 -3.88 3.08
CA GLU A 116 6.23 -5.04 2.47
C GLU A 116 5.57 -4.65 1.14
N ILE A 117 5.88 -5.36 0.05
CA ILE A 117 5.12 -5.26 -1.20
C ILE A 117 3.84 -6.07 -1.03
N VAL A 118 2.73 -5.38 -0.80
CA VAL A 118 1.42 -6.02 -0.60
C VAL A 118 0.65 -6.20 -1.91
N LYS A 119 1.07 -5.52 -2.98
CA LYS A 119 0.46 -5.63 -4.30
C LYS A 119 1.42 -5.28 -5.42
N THR A 120 1.34 -6.03 -6.51
CA THR A 120 2.00 -5.74 -7.79
C THR A 120 0.96 -5.90 -8.89
N GLU A 121 0.71 -4.84 -9.66
CA GLU A 121 -0.24 -4.85 -10.77
C GLU A 121 0.47 -4.38 -12.03
N TRP A 122 0.20 -5.03 -13.16
CA TRP A 122 0.82 -4.71 -14.45
C TRP A 122 -0.21 -4.10 -15.40
N THR A 123 0.18 -3.06 -16.11
CA THR A 123 -0.63 -2.44 -17.17
C THR A 123 -0.39 -3.17 -18.51
N LYS A 124 -1.24 -2.89 -19.51
CA LYS A 124 -1.14 -3.49 -20.85
C LYS A 124 0.15 -3.12 -21.59
N ASP A 125 0.70 -1.95 -21.29
CA ASP A 125 1.94 -1.41 -21.84
C ASP A 125 3.19 -1.83 -21.05
N ASP A 126 3.09 -2.92 -20.27
CA ASP A 126 4.16 -3.48 -19.43
C ASP A 126 4.64 -2.55 -18.29
N GLY A 127 3.93 -1.46 -18.02
CA GLY A 127 4.08 -0.65 -16.81
C GLY A 127 3.67 -1.42 -15.55
N CYS A 128 4.15 -0.95 -14.40
CA CYS A 128 3.93 -1.60 -13.12
C CYS A 128 3.41 -0.60 -12.08
N MET A 129 2.47 -1.06 -11.26
CA MET A 129 2.07 -0.40 -10.04
C MET A 129 2.41 -1.28 -8.83
N ILE A 130 3.04 -0.68 -7.82
CA ILE A 130 3.42 -1.34 -6.57
C ILE A 130 2.72 -0.65 -5.43
N THR A 131 2.15 -1.43 -4.52
CA THR A 131 1.69 -0.94 -3.22
C THR A 131 2.61 -1.46 -2.13
N LEU A 132 3.25 -0.53 -1.42
CA LEU A 132 4.05 -0.79 -0.24
C LEU A 132 3.24 -0.56 1.04
N LYS A 133 3.57 -1.35 2.06
CA LYS A 133 3.00 -1.23 3.40
C LYS A 133 4.12 -1.29 4.44
N LEU A 134 4.12 -0.33 5.37
CA LEU A 134 5.01 -0.31 6.51
C LEU A 134 4.19 -0.20 7.82
N PRO A 135 4.29 -1.19 8.73
CA PRO A 135 3.65 -1.09 10.03
C PRO A 135 4.20 0.07 10.86
N LYS A 136 3.33 0.94 11.38
CA LYS A 136 3.70 2.07 12.26
C LYS A 136 4.47 1.62 13.50
N LYS A 137 4.27 0.38 13.96
CA LYS A 137 5.00 -0.21 15.10
C LYS A 137 6.52 -0.25 14.85
N ARG A 138 6.96 -0.47 13.61
CA ARG A 138 8.38 -0.46 13.27
C ARG A 138 8.98 0.94 13.39
N LEU A 139 8.24 1.96 12.95
CA LEU A 139 8.62 3.37 13.14
C LEU A 139 8.66 3.75 14.64
N LYS A 140 7.66 3.32 15.43
CA LYS A 140 7.64 3.56 16.88
C LYS A 140 8.81 2.90 17.61
N ALA A 141 9.22 1.70 17.18
CA ALA A 141 10.34 0.98 17.77
C ALA A 141 11.68 1.72 17.61
N MET A 142 11.77 2.66 16.67
CA MET A 142 12.95 3.51 16.46
C MET A 142 12.96 4.77 17.32
N GLY A 143 12.01 4.94 18.24
CA GLY A 143 11.88 6.12 19.09
C GLY A 143 11.02 7.23 18.50
N LEU A 144 10.42 7.03 17.32
CA LEU A 144 9.47 7.97 16.73
C LEU A 144 8.11 7.88 17.46
N LYS A 145 7.95 8.67 18.52
CA LYS A 145 6.67 8.81 19.22
C LYS A 145 5.76 9.76 18.42
N MET A 146 5.06 9.20 17.44
CA MET A 146 4.14 9.93 16.58
C MET A 146 2.94 10.45 17.38
N ILE A 147 2.57 11.72 17.19
CA ILE A 147 1.31 12.27 17.70
C ILE A 147 0.18 11.77 16.80
N LYS A 148 -0.95 11.40 17.42
CA LYS A 148 -2.10 10.81 16.75
C LYS A 148 -2.82 11.82 15.86
#